data_AF-A0A0E2HH53-F1
#
_entry.id   AF-A0A0E2HH53-F1
#
_cell.length_a   1.000
_cell.length_b   1.000
_cell.length_c   1.000
_cell.angle_alpha   90.00
_cell.angle_beta   90.00
_cell.angle_gamma   90.00
#
_symmetry.space_group_name_H-M   'P 1'
#
loop_
_entity.id
_entity.type
_entity.pdbx_description
1 polymer ?
#
loop_
_entity_poly.entity_id
_entity_poly.type
_entity_poly.pdbx_seq_one_letter_code
_entity_poly.pdbx_strand_id
1 'polypeptide(L)'
;MTGRNSFVDWCIAAGCGQEQEDAPIVCGCCSVNIELEPGKGFEGEELLITSGEDENRPIRDYAAEKAAQCNTRRHSKAPSVFGTWYYYGLTVTYEDVALCLSEIQRKKLPFDVFQVDEGWENGNRIKSFPVP
;
A
#
# COMPACT_ATOMS: atom_id res chain seq x y z
N MET A 1 -35.94 -14.59 1.13
CA MET A 1 -35.38 -14.57 -0.25
C MET A 1 -34.05 -13.84 -0.17
N THR A 2 -32.94 -14.57 -0.02
CA THR A 2 -31.60 -13.99 0.09
C THR A 2 -30.92 -14.08 -1.27
N GLY A 3 -30.90 -12.95 -1.99
CA GLY A 3 -30.16 -12.81 -3.24
C GLY A 3 -28.66 -12.70 -2.99
N ARG A 4 -27.85 -13.02 -4.01
CA ARG A 4 -26.37 -13.09 -3.97
C ARG A 4 -25.63 -11.80 -3.63
N ASN A 5 -26.31 -10.67 -3.51
CA ASN A 5 -25.73 -9.38 -3.13
C ASN A 5 -26.68 -8.72 -2.11
N SER A 6 -26.22 -8.54 -0.88
CA SER A 6 -26.96 -7.79 0.15
C SER A 6 -26.11 -6.60 0.55
N PHE A 7 -26.59 -5.39 0.23
CA PHE A 7 -26.14 -4.18 0.91
C PHE A 7 -26.67 -4.23 2.35
N VAL A 8 -25.81 -4.05 3.34
CA VAL A 8 -26.18 -4.09 4.75
C VAL A 8 -25.92 -2.69 5.32
N ASP A 9 -26.97 -2.00 5.75
CA ASP A 9 -26.85 -0.80 6.59
C ASP A 9 -26.32 -1.20 7.97
N TRP A 10 -25.33 -0.49 8.51
CA TRP A 10 -24.66 -0.86 9.75
C TRP A 10 -25.04 0.02 10.94
N CYS A 11 -25.21 -0.64 12.09
CA CYS A 11 -25.14 -0.07 13.42
C CYS A 11 -23.96 -0.73 14.17
N ILE A 12 -23.05 0.08 14.72
CA ILE A 12 -21.94 -0.41 15.55
C ILE A 12 -22.51 -0.90 16.89
N ALA A 13 -22.36 -2.19 17.20
CA ALA A 13 -22.59 -2.74 18.53
C ALA A 13 -21.26 -3.25 19.11
N ALA A 14 -20.69 -2.52 20.05
CA ALA A 14 -19.53 -2.95 20.82
C ALA A 14 -19.98 -3.96 21.90
N GLY A 15 -19.73 -5.25 21.68
CA GLY A 15 -19.94 -6.31 22.65
C GLY A 15 -18.62 -6.97 23.03
N CYS A 16 -18.28 -6.98 24.32
CA CYS A 16 -17.17 -7.74 24.89
C CYS A 16 -17.77 -9.02 25.51
N GLY A 17 -17.51 -10.19 24.95
CA GLY A 17 -18.06 -11.45 25.45
C GLY A 17 -17.62 -12.69 24.64
N GLN A 18 -17.45 -13.79 25.36
CA GLN A 18 -16.74 -15.04 25.00
C GLN A 18 -17.30 -15.83 23.79
N GLU A 19 -16.40 -16.64 23.21
CA GLU A 19 -16.57 -17.64 22.14
C GLU A 19 -18.01 -18.03 21.80
N GLN A 20 -18.42 -17.68 20.57
CA GLN A 20 -19.71 -18.05 19.99
C GLN A 20 -19.47 -18.50 18.54
N GLU A 21 -19.86 -19.73 18.18
CA GLU A 21 -19.73 -20.33 16.84
C GLU A 21 -20.51 -19.56 15.74
N ASP A 22 -21.26 -18.52 16.11
CA ASP A 22 -22.01 -17.62 15.24
C ASP A 22 -21.69 -16.14 15.55
N ALA A 23 -20.41 -15.80 15.74
CA ALA A 23 -20.02 -14.42 15.98
C ALA A 23 -20.37 -13.53 14.76
N PRO A 24 -21.08 -12.41 14.95
CA PRO A 24 -21.42 -11.52 13.84
C PRO A 24 -20.14 -10.93 13.23
N ILE A 25 -20.07 -10.92 11.90
CA ILE A 25 -19.05 -10.13 11.21
C ILE A 25 -19.40 -8.66 11.40
N VAL A 26 -18.69 -8.00 12.32
CA VAL A 26 -18.77 -6.55 12.53
C VAL A 26 -17.65 -5.92 11.73
N CYS A 27 -18.05 -5.19 10.71
CA CYS A 27 -17.16 -4.33 9.97
C CYS A 27 -17.48 -2.87 10.33
N GLY A 28 -16.52 -1.97 10.20
CA GLY A 28 -16.71 -0.56 10.55
C GLY A 28 -15.93 0.35 9.60
N CYS A 29 -16.54 1.47 9.26
CA CYS A 29 -15.88 2.59 8.59
C CYS A 29 -15.33 3.55 9.66
N CYS A 30 -14.14 4.11 9.45
CA CYS A 30 -13.51 5.03 10.39
C CYS A 30 -13.67 6.48 9.92
N SER A 31 -14.66 7.19 10.44
CA SER A 31 -14.83 8.63 10.21
C SER A 31 -13.95 9.44 11.17
N VAL A 32 -12.64 9.53 10.91
CA VAL A 32 -11.72 10.33 11.73
C VAL A 32 -11.86 11.82 11.37
N ASN A 33 -12.14 12.67 12.36
CA ASN A 33 -12.20 14.14 12.22
C ASN A 33 -13.18 14.66 11.14
N ILE A 34 -14.36 14.04 11.00
CA ILE A 34 -15.41 14.50 10.09
C ILE A 34 -16.44 15.33 10.87
N GLU A 35 -16.65 16.57 10.45
CA GLU A 35 -17.74 17.43 10.91
C GLU A 35 -18.95 17.26 9.96
N LEU A 36 -20.10 16.91 10.52
CA LEU A 36 -21.34 16.63 9.78
C LEU A 36 -22.42 17.62 10.18
N GLU A 37 -22.83 18.44 9.21
CA GLU A 37 -23.93 19.38 9.38
C GLU A 37 -25.27 18.65 9.58
N PRO A 38 -26.23 19.23 10.32
CA PRO A 38 -27.56 18.65 10.48
C PRO A 38 -28.22 18.30 9.14
N GLY A 39 -28.66 17.05 9.02
CA GLY A 39 -29.32 16.54 7.80
C GLY A 39 -28.37 16.15 6.67
N LYS A 40 -27.05 16.19 6.88
CA LYS A 40 -26.07 15.62 5.95
C LYS A 40 -25.73 14.18 6.34
N GLY A 41 -25.46 13.36 5.33
CA GLY A 41 -24.94 12.00 5.47
C GLY A 41 -23.46 11.94 5.13
N PHE A 42 -22.83 10.86 5.54
CA PHE A 42 -21.46 10.51 5.18
C PHE A 42 -21.47 9.13 4.53
N GLU A 43 -20.79 9.01 3.39
CA GLU A 43 -20.57 7.75 2.70
C GLU A 43 -19.15 7.27 3.02
N GLY A 44 -19.06 6.09 3.63
CA GLY A 44 -17.79 5.44 3.96
C GLY A 44 -17.23 4.61 2.81
N GLU A 45 -16.17 3.86 3.10
CA GLU A 45 -15.53 2.96 2.15
C GLU A 45 -16.37 1.71 1.90
N GLU A 46 -16.28 1.19 0.66
CA GLU A 46 -16.88 -0.08 0.30
C GLU A 46 -16.03 -1.26 0.82
N LEU A 47 -16.69 -2.22 1.47
CA LEU A 47 -16.07 -3.43 2.00
C LEU A 47 -16.63 -4.65 1.29
N LEU A 48 -15.74 -5.47 0.72
CA LEU A 48 -16.11 -6.74 0.08
C LEU A 48 -15.97 -7.88 1.09
N ILE A 49 -17.06 -8.60 1.36
CA ILE A 49 -17.06 -9.84 2.13
C ILE A 49 -17.33 -10.99 1.15
N THR A 50 -16.43 -11.96 1.12
CA THR A 50 -16.52 -13.13 0.24
C THR A 50 -16.00 -14.36 0.96
N SER A 51 -16.52 -15.53 0.60
CA SER A 51 -16.10 -16.82 1.16
C SER A 51 -15.95 -17.85 0.04
N GLY A 52 -15.15 -18.89 0.30
CA GLY A 52 -14.91 -19.96 -0.66
C GLY A 52 -14.08 -21.07 -0.03
N GLU A 53 -14.12 -22.26 -0.63
CA GLU A 53 -13.35 -23.43 -0.18
C GLU A 53 -11.84 -23.28 -0.45
N ASP A 54 -11.47 -22.56 -1.52
CA ASP A 54 -10.09 -22.15 -1.80
C ASP A 54 -9.88 -20.72 -1.30
N GLU A 55 -9.16 -20.56 -0.20
CA GLU A 55 -8.81 -19.27 0.40
C GLU A 55 -8.07 -18.32 -0.57
N ASN A 56 -7.31 -18.86 -1.53
CA ASN A 56 -6.52 -18.04 -2.45
C ASN A 56 -7.35 -17.51 -3.61
N ARG A 57 -8.46 -18.16 -3.95
CA ARG A 57 -9.31 -17.75 -5.07
C ARG A 57 -9.97 -16.38 -4.82
N PRO A 58 -10.66 -16.13 -3.69
CA PRO A 58 -11.22 -14.82 -3.39
C PRO A 58 -10.18 -13.68 -3.41
N ILE A 59 -8.96 -13.95 -2.94
CA ILE A 59 -7.86 -12.96 -2.97
C ILE A 59 -7.48 -12.61 -4.41
N ARG A 60 -7.31 -13.62 -5.28
CA ARG A 60 -6.99 -13.40 -6.70
C ARG A 60 -8.11 -12.68 -7.44
N ASP A 61 -9.35 -13.09 -7.20
CA ASP A 61 -10.52 -12.50 -7.86
C ASP A 61 -10.66 -11.02 -7.45
N TYR A 62 -10.52 -10.71 -6.16
CA TYR A 62 -10.50 -9.32 -5.66
C TYR A 62 -9.35 -8.50 -6.29
N ALA A 63 -8.13 -9.03 -6.30
CA ALA A 63 -6.98 -8.32 -6.86
C ALA A 63 -7.17 -8.02 -8.36
N ALA A 64 -7.75 -8.96 -9.12
CA ALA A 64 -8.04 -8.79 -10.53
C ALA A 64 -9.13 -7.74 -10.77
N GLU A 65 -10.21 -7.78 -10.00
CA GLU A 65 -11.29 -6.79 -10.07
C GLU A 65 -10.78 -5.40 -9.70
N LYS A 66 -10.04 -5.27 -8.58
CA LYS A 66 -9.48 -3.99 -8.14
C LYS A 66 -8.51 -3.42 -9.18
N ALA A 67 -7.68 -4.26 -9.80
CA ALA A 67 -6.80 -3.83 -10.87
C ALA A 67 -7.56 -3.31 -12.10
N ALA A 68 -8.72 -3.89 -12.43
CA ALA A 68 -9.58 -3.40 -13.51
C ALA A 68 -10.25 -2.07 -13.13
N GLN A 69 -10.79 -1.95 -11.92
CA GLN A 69 -11.42 -0.72 -11.41
C GLN A 69 -10.45 0.46 -11.34
N CYS A 70 -9.22 0.24 -10.87
CA CYS A 70 -8.21 1.28 -10.71
C CYS A 70 -7.41 1.58 -11.99
N ASN A 71 -7.72 0.90 -13.11
CA ASN A 71 -6.94 0.96 -14.35
C ASN A 71 -5.42 0.77 -14.10
N THR A 72 -5.09 -0.20 -13.26
CA THR A 72 -3.71 -0.43 -12.80
C THR A 72 -2.80 -0.71 -13.99
N ARG A 73 -1.70 0.04 -14.08
CA ARG A 73 -0.69 -0.16 -15.14
C ARG A 73 -0.11 -1.56 -15.04
N ARG A 74 -0.21 -2.32 -16.13
CA ARG A 74 0.36 -3.66 -16.23
C ARG A 74 1.72 -3.56 -16.92
N HIS A 75 2.76 -3.99 -16.22
CA HIS A 75 4.09 -4.15 -16.78
C HIS A 75 4.33 -5.64 -17.05
N SER A 76 4.98 -5.97 -18.17
CA SER A 76 5.34 -7.36 -18.51
C SER A 76 6.37 -7.96 -17.56
N LYS A 77 7.15 -7.12 -16.89
CA LYS A 77 8.14 -7.47 -15.87
C LYS A 77 8.19 -6.35 -14.83
N ALA A 78 8.16 -6.71 -13.54
CA ALA A 78 8.46 -5.78 -12.47
C ALA A 78 9.98 -5.47 -12.44
N PRO A 79 10.41 -4.20 -12.34
CA PRO A 79 11.83 -3.87 -12.28
C PRO A 79 12.47 -4.39 -11.00
N SER A 80 13.69 -4.90 -11.07
CA SER A 80 14.52 -5.09 -9.88
C SER A 80 15.06 -3.75 -9.39
N VAL A 81 14.73 -3.38 -8.16
CA VAL A 81 15.08 -2.06 -7.61
C VAL A 81 16.10 -2.21 -6.49
N PHE A 82 17.18 -1.42 -6.55
CA PHE A 82 18.05 -1.17 -5.39
C PHE A 82 17.57 0.11 -4.69
N GLY A 83 17.21 0.02 -3.41
CA GLY A 83 16.78 1.16 -2.60
C GLY A 83 17.76 1.49 -1.47
N THR A 84 17.99 2.77 -1.20
CA THR A 84 18.95 3.22 -0.17
C THR A 84 18.43 3.06 1.27
N TRP A 85 17.11 2.97 1.48
CA TRP A 85 16.47 3.07 2.80
C TRP A 85 16.97 2.04 3.83
N TYR A 86 16.95 0.75 3.49
CA TYR A 86 17.20 -0.31 4.48
C TYR A 86 18.62 -0.34 5.04
N TYR A 87 19.55 0.36 4.40
CA TYR A 87 20.93 0.47 4.88
C TYR A 87 21.23 1.87 5.45
N TYR A 88 20.87 2.92 4.73
CA TYR A 88 21.24 4.29 5.09
C TYR A 88 20.15 5.05 5.86
N GLY A 89 18.88 4.66 5.73
CA GLY A 89 17.74 5.42 6.24
C GLY A 89 17.87 6.93 5.93
N LEU A 90 17.58 7.76 6.92
CA LEU A 90 17.68 9.22 6.85
C LEU A 90 19.11 9.77 6.76
N THR A 91 20.13 8.90 6.84
CA THR A 91 21.55 9.30 6.86
C THR A 91 22.25 9.19 5.51
N VAL A 92 21.50 8.87 4.44
CA VAL A 92 22.05 8.76 3.08
C VAL A 92 22.77 10.05 2.67
N THR A 93 23.97 9.90 2.13
CA THR A 93 24.76 11.01 1.58
C THR A 93 24.92 10.90 0.07
N TYR A 94 25.39 11.98 -0.55
CA TYR A 94 25.76 11.95 -1.97
C TYR A 94 26.89 10.94 -2.24
N GLU A 95 27.88 10.89 -1.35
CA GLU A 95 29.03 9.99 -1.45
C GLU A 95 28.59 8.53 -1.39
N ASP A 96 27.62 8.20 -0.54
CA ASP A 96 27.03 6.86 -0.47
C ASP A 96 26.37 6.48 -1.80
N VAL A 97 25.54 7.37 -2.35
CA VAL A 97 24.87 7.15 -3.64
C VAL A 97 25.88 6.95 -4.76
N ALA A 98 26.90 7.80 -4.84
CA ALA A 98 27.97 7.71 -5.85
C ALA A 98 28.74 6.40 -5.73
N LEU A 99 29.09 5.99 -4.51
CA LEU A 99 29.77 4.72 -4.25
C LEU A 99 28.90 3.53 -4.65
N CYS A 100 27.63 3.49 -4.23
CA CYS A 100 26.71 2.42 -4.58
C CYS A 100 26.55 2.27 -6.10
N LEU A 101 26.34 3.38 -6.82
CA LEU A 101 26.24 3.37 -8.28
C LEU A 101 27.52 2.82 -8.92
N SER A 102 28.69 3.26 -8.46
CA SER A 102 29.97 2.78 -8.97
C SER A 102 30.16 1.27 -8.76
N GLU A 103 29.75 0.75 -7.59
CA GLU A 103 29.87 -0.66 -7.24
C GLU A 103 28.86 -1.52 -7.99
N ILE A 104 27.62 -1.04 -8.19
CA ILE A 104 26.60 -1.71 -9.01
C ILE A 104 27.11 -1.87 -10.45
N GLN A 105 27.67 -0.80 -11.03
CA GLN A 105 28.23 -0.85 -12.38
C GLN A 105 29.46 -1.76 -12.45
N ARG A 106 30.41 -1.61 -11.52
CA ARG A 106 31.66 -2.39 -11.49
C ARG A 106 31.40 -3.89 -11.33
N LYS A 107 30.46 -4.26 -10.45
CA LYS A 107 30.10 -5.67 -10.19
C LYS A 107 29.04 -6.21 -11.16
N LYS A 108 28.49 -5.36 -12.04
CA LYS A 108 27.39 -5.71 -12.95
C LYS A 108 26.20 -6.32 -12.21
N LEU A 109 25.80 -5.69 -11.11
CA LEU A 109 24.66 -6.17 -10.31
C LEU A 109 23.36 -6.02 -11.13
N PRO A 110 22.43 -6.99 -11.06
CA PRO A 110 21.27 -7.07 -11.96
C PRO A 110 20.09 -6.21 -11.49
N PHE A 111 20.33 -4.92 -11.21
CA PHE A 111 19.27 -3.96 -10.87
C PHE A 111 18.83 -3.17 -12.10
N ASP A 112 17.52 -3.15 -12.35
CA ASP A 112 16.89 -2.37 -13.40
C ASP A 112 16.78 -0.88 -13.00
N VAL A 113 16.66 -0.59 -11.70
CA VAL A 113 16.45 0.76 -11.15
C VAL A 113 17.30 0.98 -9.89
N PHE A 114 17.87 2.18 -9.77
CA PHE A 114 18.47 2.69 -8.53
C PHE A 114 17.55 3.77 -7.93
N GLN A 115 16.99 3.51 -6.75
CA GLN A 115 16.08 4.40 -6.03
C GLN A 115 16.81 5.04 -4.86
N VAL A 116 16.91 6.37 -4.89
CA VAL A 116 17.27 7.19 -3.72
C VAL A 116 15.99 7.42 -2.93
N ASP A 117 15.95 6.88 -1.72
CA ASP A 117 14.83 7.00 -0.79
C ASP A 117 14.96 8.24 0.12
N GLU A 118 14.03 8.41 1.07
CA GLU A 118 13.98 9.52 2.04
C GLU A 118 15.34 9.79 2.72
N GLY A 119 15.68 11.07 2.91
CA GLY A 119 16.91 11.55 3.53
C GLY A 119 17.80 12.38 2.60
N TRP A 120 17.60 12.32 1.28
CA TRP A 120 18.36 13.12 0.30
C TRP A 120 18.07 14.63 0.42
N GLU A 121 16.88 14.98 0.91
CA GLU A 121 16.40 16.34 1.11
C GLU A 121 17.08 17.06 2.29
N ASN A 122 17.71 16.32 3.21
CA ASN A 122 18.29 16.87 4.44
C ASN A 122 19.59 17.68 4.23
N GLY A 123 20.02 17.88 2.98
CA GLY A 123 20.93 18.97 2.63
C GLY A 123 22.37 18.81 3.13
N ASN A 124 22.88 17.58 3.29
CA ASN A 124 24.32 17.36 3.27
C ASN A 124 24.83 17.74 1.87
N ARG A 125 25.20 19.03 1.74
CA ARG A 125 25.50 19.77 0.52
C ARG A 125 26.04 18.89 -0.61
N ILE A 126 25.21 18.68 -1.63
CA ILE A 126 25.66 18.34 -2.98
C ILE A 126 26.56 19.51 -3.43
N LYS A 127 27.86 19.38 -3.23
CA LYS A 127 28.82 20.26 -3.89
C LYS A 127 28.72 19.94 -5.37
N SER A 128 28.20 20.89 -6.14
CA SER A 128 28.28 20.85 -7.59
C SER A 128 29.75 20.66 -8.00
N PHE A 129 30.02 19.62 -8.78
CA PHE A 129 31.28 19.51 -9.50
C PHE A 129 31.13 20.14 -10.89
N PRO A 130 32.19 20.77 -11.43
CA PRO A 130 32.17 21.29 -12.78
C PRO A 130 32.12 20.12 -13.77
N VAL A 131 31.28 20.25 -14.78
CA VAL A 131 31.23 19.35 -15.93
C VAL A 131 32.51 19.54 -16.77
N PRO A 132 33.16 18.48 -17.28
CA PRO A 132 34.33 18.59 -18.15
C PRO A 132 34.03 19.29 -19.48
#